data_AF-A0A9N9DWQ6-F1
#
_entry.id   AF-A0A9N9DWQ6-F1
#
_cell.length_a   1.000
_cell.length_b   1.000
_cell.length_c   1.000
_cell.angle_alpha   90.00
_cell.angle_beta   90.00
_cell.angle_gamma   90.00
#
_symmetry.space_group_name_H-M   'P 1'
#
loop_
_entity.id
_entity.type
_entity.pdbx_description
1 polymer ?
#
loop_
_entity_poly.entity_id
_entity_poly.type
_entity_poly.pdbx_seq_one_letter_code
_entity_poly.pdbx_strand_id
1 'polypeptide(L)' 'TLEHPNGLELEIPYYRYGFAIEVQGEQHEKYNEFFHKGDPNNFVRQQKRDQLKNELCEENWIVL' A
#
# COMPACT_ATOMS: atom_id res chain seq x y z
N THR A 1 13.96 18.37 1.83
CA THR A 1 12.51 18.23 2.08
C THR A 1 12.09 16.94 1.41
N LEU A 2 11.56 15.95 2.15
CA LEU A 2 10.91 14.78 1.57
C LEU A 2 9.61 15.30 0.94
N GLU A 3 9.70 15.93 -0.23
CA GLU A 3 8.50 16.51 -0.83
C GLU A 3 7.58 15.38 -1.27
N HIS A 4 8.11 14.32 -1.91
CA HIS A 4 7.36 13.13 -2.32
C HIS A 4 8.34 11.93 -2.48
N PRO A 5 8.15 10.80 -1.78
CA PRO A 5 8.93 9.59 -2.05
C PRO A 5 8.62 9.06 -3.47
N ASN A 6 9.64 8.92 -4.31
CA ASN A 6 9.45 8.43 -5.67
C ASN A 6 9.01 6.96 -5.66
N GLY A 7 7.90 6.64 -6.32
CA GLY A 7 7.38 5.27 -6.44
C GLY A 7 6.46 4.83 -5.30
N LEU A 8 6.10 5.72 -4.38
CA LEU A 8 5.17 5.45 -3.28
C LEU A 8 3.86 6.24 -3.48
N GLU A 9 2.85 5.59 -4.04
CA GLU A 9 1.50 6.15 -4.11
C GLU A 9 0.76 5.87 -2.80
N LEU A 10 0.55 6.95 -2.04
CA LEU A 10 -0.20 6.94 -0.77
C LEU A 10 -1.52 7.67 -0.96
N GLU A 11 -2.61 7.15 -0.39
CA GLU A 11 -3.95 7.74 -0.58
C GLU A 11 -4.07 9.13 0.07
N ILE A 12 -3.72 9.26 1.35
CA ILE A 12 -3.79 10.53 2.08
C ILE A 12 -2.48 10.76 2.85
N PRO A 13 -1.43 11.31 2.21
CA PRO A 13 -0.14 11.53 2.85
C PRO A 13 -0.06 12.86 3.61
N TYR A 14 0.56 12.80 4.79
CA TYR A 14 0.96 13.95 5.61
C TYR A 14 2.49 13.95 5.76
N TYR A 15 3.22 14.12 4.65
CA TYR A 15 4.70 13.98 4.62
C TYR A 15 5.43 14.84 5.66
N ARG A 16 4.94 16.05 5.94
CA ARG A 16 5.52 16.94 6.99
C ARG A 16 5.47 16.30 8.39
N TYR A 17 4.47 15.47 8.63
CA TYR A 17 4.22 14.84 9.93
C TYR A 17 4.69 13.38 9.96
N GLY A 18 5.25 12.86 8.86
CA GLY A 18 5.80 11.50 8.80
C GLY A 18 4.73 10.41 8.89
N PHE A 19 3.52 10.65 8.38
CA PHE A 19 2.50 9.60 8.31
C PHE A 19 1.63 9.74 7.06
N ALA A 20 0.89 8.68 6.73
CA ALA A 20 -0.15 8.66 5.72
C ALA A 20 -1.31 7.78 6.20
N ILE A 21 -2.46 7.90 5.54
CA ILE A 21 -3.63 7.06 5.79
C ILE A 21 -3.94 6.29 4.52
N GLU A 22 -4.14 4.98 4.65
CA GLU A 22 -4.54 4.05 3.58
C GLU A 22 -5.87 3.40 3.94
N VAL A 23 -6.84 3.41 3.03
CA VAL A 23 -8.16 2.78 3.20
C VAL A 23 -8.14 1.39 2.58
N GLN A 24 -8.07 0.37 3.43
CA GLN A 24 -8.02 -1.03 2.99
C GLN A 24 -9.44 -1.62 2.89
N GLY A 25 -9.81 -2.12 1.70
CA GLY A 25 -11.02 -2.93 1.51
C GLY A 25 -10.78 -4.42 1.78
N GLU A 26 -11.86 -5.22 1.91
CA GLU A 26 -11.77 -6.67 2.23
C GLU A 26 -10.88 -7.47 1.25
N GLN A 27 -10.72 -6.99 0.01
CA GLN A 27 -9.85 -7.57 -1.02
C GLN A 27 -8.37 -7.66 -0.64
N HIS A 28 -7.91 -6.87 0.34
CA HIS A 28 -6.51 -6.89 0.80
C HIS A 28 -6.25 -8.02 1.81
N GLU A 29 -7.27 -8.41 2.59
CA GLU A 29 -7.15 -9.49 3.57
C GLU A 29 -7.59 -10.84 3.02
N LYS A 30 -8.54 -10.84 2.06
CA LYS A 30 -9.15 -12.05 1.52
C LYS A 30 -9.23 -12.00 0.00
N TYR A 31 -9.08 -13.18 -0.60
CA TYR A 31 -9.37 -13.38 -2.01
C TYR A 31 -10.84 -13.05 -2.31
N ASN A 32 -11.05 -12.27 -3.35
CA ASN A 32 -12.34 -11.91 -3.89
C ASN A 32 -12.29 -12.07 -5.41
N GLU A 33 -13.15 -12.93 -5.96
CA GLU A 33 -13.15 -13.29 -7.38
C GLU A 33 -13.29 -12.08 -8.32
N PHE A 34 -14.12 -11.09 -7.93
CA PHE A 34 -14.33 -9.88 -8.72
C PHE A 34 -13.07 -9.00 -8.74
N PHE A 35 -12.47 -8.74 -7.58
CA PHE A 35 -11.28 -7.89 -7.48
C PHE A 35 -10.02 -8.55 -8.04
N HIS A 36 -9.91 -9.88 -7.94
CA HIS A 36 -8.75 -10.65 -8.39
C HIS A 36 -8.94 -11.30 -9.76
N LYS A 37 -10.04 -11.00 -10.45
CA LYS A 37 -10.36 -11.44 -11.82
C LYS A 37 -10.35 -12.96 -11.99
N GLY A 38 -10.79 -13.69 -10.97
CA GLY A 38 -10.78 -15.16 -10.99
C GLY A 38 -9.40 -15.82 -10.85
N ASP A 39 -8.31 -15.06 -10.67
CA ASP A 39 -6.95 -15.60 -10.54
C ASP A 39 -6.36 -15.31 -9.14
N PRO A 40 -6.22 -16.34 -8.28
CA PRO A 40 -5.61 -16.23 -6.96
C PRO A 40 -4.18 -15.66 -6.98
N ASN A 41 -3.44 -15.78 -8.10
CA ASN A 41 -2.11 -15.18 -8.19
C ASN A 41 -2.16 -13.64 -8.17
N ASN A 42 -3.27 -13.02 -8.61
CA ASN A 42 -3.44 -11.58 -8.50
C ASN A 42 -3.55 -11.13 -7.05
N PHE A 43 -4.18 -11.93 -6.19
CA PHE A 43 -4.21 -11.67 -4.74
C PHE A 43 -2.82 -11.79 -4.11
N VAL A 44 -2.04 -12.82 -4.48
CA VAL A 44 -0.65 -12.95 -4.00
C VAL A 44 0.21 -11.78 -4.47
N ARG A 45 0.03 -11.32 -5.71
CA ARG A 45 0.73 -10.14 -6.25
C ARG A 45 0.30 -8.85 -5.53
N GLN A 46 -0.97 -8.71 -5.18
CA GLN A 46 -1.46 -7.60 -4.37
C GLN A 46 -0.80 -7.59 -2.99
N GLN A 47 -0.80 -8.72 -2.26
CA GLN A 47 -0.14 -8.82 -0.96
C GLN A 47 1.35 -8.47 -1.01
N LYS A 48 2.08 -8.92 -2.05
CA LYS A 48 3.49 -8.55 -2.23
C LYS A 48 3.69 -7.06 -2.44
N ARG A 49 2.78 -6.40 -3.17
CA ARG A 49 2.82 -4.95 -3.37
C ARG A 49 2.51 -4.20 -2.07
N ASP A 50 1.55 -4.68 -1.30
CA ASP A 50 1.18 -4.07 0.00
C ASP A 50 2.33 -4.21 1.00
N GLN A 51 3.01 -5.36 1.04
CA GLN A 51 4.23 -5.54 1.83
C GLN A 51 5.34 -4.60 1.39
N LEU A 52 5.63 -4.51 0.08
CA LEU A 52 6.65 -3.59 -0.43
C LEU A 52 6.31 -2.12 -0.11
N LYS A 53 5.02 -1.75 -0.15
CA LYS A 53 4.57 -0.41 0.26
C LYS A 53 4.92 -0.14 1.72
N ASN A 54 4.66 -1.09 2.62
CA ASN A 54 5.00 -0.97 4.04
C ASN A 54 6.52 -0.81 4.25
N GLU A 55 7.33 -1.64 3.60
CA GLU A 55 8.81 -1.56 3.68
C GLU A 55 9.31 -0.18 3.22
N LEU A 56 8.80 0.34 2.10
CA LEU A 56 9.14 1.67 1.60
C LEU A 56 8.69 2.78 2.55
N CYS A 57 7.54 2.63 3.22
CA CYS A 57 7.09 3.61 4.22
C CYS A 57 8.04 3.64 5.44
N GLU A 58 8.44 2.47 5.93
CA GLU A 58 9.41 2.35 7.02
C GLU A 58 10.75 2.99 6.65
N GLU A 59 11.29 2.70 5.46
CA GLU A 59 12.53 3.31 4.96
C GLU A 59 12.46 4.83 4.86
N ASN A 60 11.28 5.38 4.54
CA ASN A 60 11.04 6.81 4.41
C ASN A 60 10.56 7.48 5.71
N TRP A 61 10.53 6.76 6.83
CA TRP A 61 10.03 7.26 8.12
C TRP A 61 8.59 7.76 8.04
N ILE A 62 7.75 7.05 7.29
CA ILE A 62 6.32 7.29 7.15
C ILE A 62 5.58 6.19 7.91
N VAL A 63 4.72 6.59 8.83
CA VAL A 63 3.76 5.69 9.52
C VAL A 63 2.50 5.55 8.66
N LEU A 64 2.03 4.32 8.44
CA LEU A 64 0.77 4.02 7.75
C LEU A 64 -0.34 3.65 8.73
#